data_AF-A0A2V5RC25-F1
#
_entry.id   AF-A0A2V5RC25-F1
#
_cell.length_a   1.000
_cell.length_b   1.000
_cell.length_c   1.000
_cell.angle_alpha   90.00
_cell.angle_beta   90.00
_cell.angle_gamma   90.00
#
_symmetry.space_group_name_H-M   'P 1'
#
loop_
_entity.id
_entity.type
_entity.pdbx_description
1 polymer ?
#
loop_
_entity_poly.entity_id
_entity_poly.type
_entity_poly.pdbx_seq_one_letter_code
_entity_poly.pdbx_strand_id
1 'polypeptide(L)' 'MTRLNFKGSWNEVKGKLKQKYGQLTDNDLTFAEGKQDEFLGRLQQKLGKSKEDLRSEIENL' A
#
# COMPACT_ATOMS: atom_id res chain seq x y z
N MET A 1 13.28 -2.06 12.57
CA MET A 1 12.78 -2.83 11.41
C MET A 1 11.29 -2.54 11.30
N THR A 2 10.90 -1.64 10.41
CA THR A 2 9.53 -1.11 10.34
C THR A 2 8.66 -2.13 9.60
N ARG A 3 7.75 -2.84 10.30
CA ARG A 3 6.80 -3.79 9.70
C ARG A 3 5.51 -3.07 9.33
N LEU A 4 5.00 -3.30 8.12
CA LEU A 4 3.73 -2.79 7.64
C LEU A 4 2.69 -3.72 8.22
N ASN A 5 1.79 -3.18 9.05
CA ASN A 5 0.74 -3.97 9.66
C ASN A 5 -0.56 -3.70 8.91
N PHE A 6 -1.18 -4.77 8.42
CA PHE A 6 -2.50 -4.69 7.80
C PHE A 6 -3.56 -4.94 8.88
N LYS A 7 -4.59 -4.09 8.95
CA LYS A 7 -5.78 -4.38 9.75
C LYS A 7 -6.68 -5.37 8.99
N GLY A 8 -6.20 -6.61 8.86
CA GLY A 8 -6.93 -7.70 8.20
C GLY A 8 -6.13 -8.35 7.07
N SER A 9 -6.84 -9.04 6.17
CA SER A 9 -6.21 -9.72 5.03
C SER A 9 -5.73 -8.71 3.99
N TRP A 10 -4.53 -8.93 3.42
CA TRP A 10 -3.97 -8.08 2.36
C TRP A 10 -4.94 -7.86 1.19
N ASN A 11 -5.71 -8.88 0.81
CA ASN A 11 -6.71 -8.77 -0.26
C ASN A 11 -7.79 -7.71 0.02
N GLU A 12 -8.20 -7.53 1.28
CA GLU A 12 -9.20 -6.52 1.63
C GLU A 12 -8.60 -5.11 1.56
N VAL A 13 -7.40 -4.94 2.13
CA VAL A 13 -6.64 -3.68 2.07
C VAL A 13 -6.39 -3.28 0.62
N LYS A 14 -5.98 -4.24 -0.23
CA LYS A 14 -5.82 -4.05 -1.66
C LYS A 14 -7.12 -3.59 -2.33
N GLY A 15 -8.26 -4.21 -2.00
CA GLY A 15 -9.57 -3.80 -2.49
C GLY A 15 -9.90 -2.34 -2.12
N LYS A 16 -9.72 -1.99 -0.84
CA LYS A 16 -9.92 -0.63 -0.32
C LYS A 16 -9.01 0.39 -1.01
N LEU A 17 -7.73 0.06 -1.22
CA LEU A 17 -6.78 0.92 -1.94
C LEU A 17 -7.20 1.15 -3.40
N LYS A 18 -7.66 0.12 -4.12
CA LYS A 18 -8.16 0.27 -5.50
C LYS A 18 -9.41 1.16 -5.56
N GLN A 19 -10.31 1.01 -4.59
CA GLN A 19 -11.52 1.84 -4.50
C GLN A 19 -11.17 3.30 -4.20
N LYS A 20 -10.21 3.54 -3.30
CA LYS A 20 -9.75 4.88 -2.93
C LYS A 20 -8.94 5.55 -4.04
N TYR A 21 -8.12 4.79 -4.74
CA TYR A 21 -7.21 5.25 -5.77
C TYR A 21 -7.48 4.52 -7.08
N GLY A 22 -8.38 5.07 -7.91
CA GLY A 22 -8.74 4.49 -9.21
C GLY A 22 -7.58 4.34 -10.20
N GLN A 23 -6.43 4.99 -9.95
CA GLN A 23 -5.19 4.87 -10.74
C GLN A 23 -4.30 3.67 -10.35
N LEU A 24 -4.59 3.02 -9.21
CA LEU A 24 -3.85 1.85 -8.76
C LEU A 24 -4.40 0.59 -9.42
N THR A 25 -3.48 -0.22 -9.93
CA THR A 25 -3.79 -1.53 -10.50
C THR A 25 -3.40 -2.65 -9.54
N ASP A 26 -3.83 -3.86 -9.86
CA ASP A 26 -3.41 -5.06 -9.13
C ASP A 26 -1.89 -5.26 -9.09
N ASN A 27 -1.18 -4.79 -10.12
CA ASN A 27 0.27 -4.87 -10.20
C ASN A 27 0.94 -3.88 -9.22
N ASP A 28 0.41 -2.66 -9.14
CA ASP A 28 0.89 -1.64 -8.18
C ASP A 28 0.69 -2.12 -6.74
N LEU A 29 -0.38 -2.88 -6.49
CA LEU A 29 -0.77 -3.45 -5.20
C LEU A 29 -0.26 -4.88 -4.98
N THR A 30 0.80 -5.27 -5.69
CA THR A 30 1.48 -6.53 -5.44
C THR A 30 2.45 -6.35 -4.27
N PHE A 31 2.08 -6.93 -3.13
CA PHE A 31 2.89 -6.94 -1.91
C PHE A 31 3.51 -8.31 -1.69
N ALA A 32 4.81 -8.33 -1.39
CA ALA A 32 5.52 -9.50 -0.93
C ALA A 32 6.08 -9.22 0.47
N GLU A 33 6.01 -10.21 1.35
CA GLU A 33 6.54 -10.09 2.71
C GLU A 33 8.03 -9.72 2.67
N GLY A 34 8.44 -8.76 3.49
CA GLY A 34 9.79 -8.20 3.49
C GLY A 34 10.07 -7.14 2.41
N LYS A 35 9.20 -6.96 1.41
CA LYS A 35 9.35 -5.95 0.33
C LYS A 35 8.54 -4.67 0.56
N GLN A 36 8.34 -4.30 1.81
CA GLN A 36 7.50 -3.15 2.16
C GLN A 36 8.03 -1.82 1.63
N ASP A 37 9.35 -1.61 1.66
CA ASP A 37 9.94 -0.36 1.18
C ASP A 37 9.81 -0.21 -0.35
N GLU A 38 9.98 -1.32 -1.09
CA GLU A 38 9.76 -1.38 -2.54
C GLU A 38 8.28 -1.10 -2.87
N PHE A 39 7.37 -1.70 -2.12
CA PHE A 39 5.93 -1.49 -2.28
C PHE A 39 5.53 -0.03 -2.05
N LEU A 40 5.93 0.56 -0.92
CA LEU A 40 5.68 1.97 -0.61
C LEU A 40 6.35 2.91 -1.62
N GLY A 41 7.54 2.56 -2.11
CA GLY A 41 8.25 3.33 -3.14
C GLY A 41 7.47 3.39 -4.46
N ARG A 42 6.90 2.26 -4.91
CA ARG A 42 6.03 2.23 -6.11
C ARG A 42 4.80 3.09 -5.92
N LEU A 43 4.11 2.94 -4.78
CA LEU A 43 2.95 3.75 -4.45
C LEU A 43 3.28 5.24 -4.38
N GLN A 44 4.43 5.60 -3.81
CA GLN A 44 4.90 6.99 -3.76
C GLN A 44 5.04 7.58 -5.16
N GLN A 45 5.68 6.85 -6.09
CA GLN A 45 5.86 7.32 -7.47
C GLN A 45 4.54 7.45 -8.21
N LYS A 46 3.61 6.52 -7.98
CA LYS A 46 2.26 6.52 -8.59
C LYS A 46 1.37 7.63 -8.06
N LEU A 47 1.31 7.79 -6.73
CA LEU A 47 0.34 8.65 -6.05
C LEU A 47 0.92 10.04 -5.71
N GLY A 48 2.23 10.23 -5.84
CA GLY A 48 2.91 11.48 -5.45
C GLY A 48 2.92 11.72 -3.94
N LYS A 49 2.76 10.66 -3.13
CA LYS A 49 2.63 10.73 -1.67
C LYS A 49 3.87 10.22 -0.95
N SER A 50 4.15 10.76 0.23
CA SER A 50 5.23 10.28 1.09
C SER A 50 4.98 8.83 1.54
N LYS A 51 6.05 8.04 1.71
CA LYS A 51 5.95 6.64 2.19
C LYS A 51 5.21 6.56 3.54
N GLU A 52 5.37 7.58 4.39
CA GLU A 52 4.73 7.68 5.70
C GLU A 52 3.22 7.91 5.63
N ASP A 53 2.75 8.74 4.69
CA ASP A 53 1.33 8.98 4.44
C ASP A 53 0.66 7.70 3.94
N LEU A 54 1.30 7.06 2.96
CA LEU A 54 0.84 5.79 2.39
C LEU A 54 0.81 4.67 3.43
N ARG A 55 1.83 4.60 4.28
CA ARG A 55 1.88 3.64 5.38
C ARG A 55 0.71 3.88 6.34
N SER A 56 0.51 5.13 6.76
CA SER A 56 -0.57 5.48 7.69
C SER A 56 -1.94 5.20 7.08
N GLU A 57 -2.13 5.50 5.80
CA GLU A 57 -3.31 5.11 5.03
C GLU A 57 -3.56 3.60 5.12
N ILE A 58 -2.55 2.80 4.78
CA ILE A 58 -2.65 1.34 4.77
C ILE A 58 -2.94 0.77 6.16
N GLU A 59 -2.32 1.33 7.21
CA GLU A 59 -2.55 0.91 8.60
C GLU A 59 -3.95 1.32 9.12
N ASN A 60 -4.60 2.31 8.49
CA ASN A 60 -5.95 2.79 8.84
C ASN A 60 -7.08 2.16 8.01
N LEU A 61 -6.76 1.41 6.95
CA LEU A 61 -7.72 0.67 6.12
C LEU A 61 -8.10 -0.67 6.76
#